data_AF-A0A371D267-F1
#
_entry.id   AF-A0A371D267-F1
#
_cell.length_a   1.000
_cell.length_b   1.000
_cell.length_c   1.000
_cell.angle_alpha   90.00
_cell.angle_beta   90.00
_cell.angle_gamma   90.00
#
_symmetry.space_group_name_H-M   'P 1'
#
loop_
_entity.id
_entity.type
_entity.pdbx_description
1 polymer ?
#
loop_
_entity_poly.entity_id
_entity_poly.type
_entity_poly.pdbx_seq_one_letter_code
_entity_poly.pdbx_strand_id
1 'polypeptide(L)'
;AIIRLCPPGKPNVWRRYLHAGLLAVRTTVSRATGYTPYFLLYGMHCLFPFDLADRTWYTLDWDKVTSTEDLLTLRIAQLAR
;
A
#
# COMPACT_ATOMS: atom_id res chain seq x y z
N ALA A 1 5.40 -0.37 8.99
CA ALA A 1 4.96 -0.94 7.69
C ALA A 1 6.14 -1.49 6.87
N ILE A 2 7.04 -0.65 6.32
CA ILE A 2 8.15 -1.14 5.47
C ILE A 2 9.05 -2.16 6.19
N ILE A 3 9.46 -1.88 7.43
CA ILE A 3 10.35 -2.77 8.20
C ILE A 3 9.69 -4.13 8.47
N ARG A 4 8.35 -4.19 8.58
CA ARG A 4 7.61 -5.45 8.76
C ARG A 4 7.70 -6.38 7.54
N LEU A 5 7.95 -5.85 6.35
CA LEU A 5 8.16 -6.65 5.12
C LEU A 5 9.60 -7.13 4.96
N CYS A 6 10.54 -6.61 5.75
CA CYS A 6 11.93 -7.06 5.71
C CYS A 6 12.06 -8.44 6.36
N PRO A 7 12.86 -9.36 5.79
CA PRO A 7 13.17 -10.63 6.42
C PRO A 7 13.82 -10.44 7.80
N PRO A 8 13.56 -11.33 8.77
CA PRO A 8 14.20 -11.26 10.09
C PRO A 8 15.73 -11.28 9.95
N GLY A 9 16.40 -10.38 10.66
CA GLY A 9 17.86 -10.23 10.62
C GLY A 9 18.43 -9.47 9.42
N LYS A 10 17.60 -8.97 8.48
CA LYS A 10 18.05 -8.18 7.32
C LYS A 10 17.25 -6.89 7.13
N PRO A 11 17.33 -5.92 8.06
CA PRO A 11 16.60 -4.66 7.94
C PRO A 11 17.04 -3.84 6.71
N ASN A 12 18.29 -3.97 6.27
CA ASN A 12 18.89 -3.20 5.15
C ASN A 12 18.17 -3.38 3.80
N VAL A 13 17.32 -4.40 3.65
CA VAL A 13 16.53 -4.66 2.43
C VAL A 13 15.37 -3.67 2.27
N TRP A 14 15.07 -2.86 3.29
CA TRP A 14 13.97 -1.89 3.30
C TRP A 14 13.95 -0.96 2.07
N ARG A 15 15.14 -0.63 1.52
CA ARG A 15 15.30 0.22 0.34
C ARG A 15 14.55 -0.32 -0.88
N ARG A 16 14.44 -1.65 -1.01
CA ARG A 16 13.69 -2.30 -2.10
C ARG A 16 12.19 -1.99 -2.03
N TYR A 17 11.65 -1.83 -0.83
CA TYR A 17 10.23 -1.56 -0.58
C TYR A 17 9.93 -0.07 -0.46
N LEU A 18 10.93 0.81 -0.50
CA LEU A 18 10.74 2.25 -0.30
C LEU A 18 9.79 2.86 -1.33
N HIS A 19 10.01 2.57 -2.62
CA HIS A 19 9.18 3.13 -3.69
C HIS A 19 7.73 2.68 -3.59
N ALA A 20 7.51 1.38 -3.39
CA ALA A 20 6.18 0.81 -3.13
C ALA A 20 5.55 1.39 -1.84
N GLY A 21 6.37 1.60 -0.79
CA GLY A 21 6.03 2.30 0.44
C GLY A 21 5.42 3.68 0.23
N LEU A 22 6.15 4.53 -0.49
CA LEU A 22 5.72 5.89 -0.76
C LEU A 22 4.49 5.95 -1.67
N LEU A 23 4.36 5.00 -2.61
CA LEU A 23 3.18 4.90 -3.45
C LEU A 23 1.96 4.44 -2.65
N ALA A 24 2.11 3.41 -1.81
CA ALA A 24 1.06 2.93 -0.92
C ALA A 24 0.48 4.04 -0.05
N VAL A 25 1.34 4.86 0.58
CA VAL A 25 0.89 6.00 1.40
C VAL A 25 0.12 7.02 0.57
N ARG A 26 0.57 7.32 -0.65
CA ARG A 26 -0.08 8.29 -1.53
C ARG A 26 -1.42 7.83 -2.08
N THR A 27 -1.62 6.53 -2.22
CA THR A 27 -2.84 5.95 -2.80
C THR A 27 -3.76 5.30 -1.77
N THR A 28 -3.42 5.38 -0.48
CA THR A 28 -4.28 4.91 0.61
C THR A 28 -5.10 6.07 1.14
N VAL A 29 -6.37 5.82 1.44
CA VAL A 29 -7.28 6.84 1.99
C VAL A 29 -6.82 7.24 3.39
N SER A 30 -6.69 8.55 3.63
CA SER A 30 -6.41 9.07 4.96
C SER A 30 -7.69 9.15 5.78
N ARG A 31 -7.64 8.70 7.04
CA ARG A 31 -8.77 8.82 7.98
C ARG A 31 -9.14 10.28 8.27
N ALA A 32 -8.17 11.20 8.22
CA ALA A 32 -8.40 12.61 8.56
C ALA A 32 -9.18 13.35 7.46
N THR A 33 -8.96 13.01 6.19
CA THR A 33 -9.57 13.71 5.06
C THR A 33 -10.64 12.89 4.35
N GLY A 34 -10.65 11.56 4.51
CA GLY A 34 -11.51 10.65 3.73
C GLY A 34 -11.06 10.46 2.28
N TYR A 35 -9.96 11.09 1.86
CA TYR A 35 -9.43 11.02 0.50
C TYR A 35 -7.99 10.50 0.48
N THR A 36 -7.55 9.99 -0.68
CA THR A 36 -6.13 9.67 -0.89
C THR A 36 -5.32 10.95 -1.10
N PRO A 37 -4.07 11.03 -0.63
CA PRO A 37 -3.19 12.16 -0.95
C PRO A 37 -3.05 12.40 -2.45
N TYR A 38 -3.05 11.34 -3.26
CA TYR A 38 -3.03 11.44 -4.72
C TYR A 38 -4.25 12.20 -5.26
N PHE A 39 -5.45 11.85 -4.78
CA PHE A 39 -6.68 12.55 -5.18
C PHE A 39 -6.66 14.02 -4.80
N LEU A 40 -6.19 14.34 -3.59
CA LEU A 40 -6.09 15.73 -3.14
C LEU A 40 -5.10 16.56 -3.98
N LEU A 41 -4.04 15.92 -4.50
CA LEU A 41 -3.02 16.60 -5.29
C LEU A 41 -3.43 16.77 -6.76
N TYR A 42 -4.04 15.76 -7.36
CA TYR A 42 -4.28 15.71 -8.80
C TYR A 42 -5.76 15.86 -9.19
N GLY A 43 -6.69 15.84 -8.24
CA GLY A 43 -8.14 15.91 -8.50
C GLY A 43 -8.72 14.67 -9.16
N MET A 44 -7.98 13.55 -9.21
CA MET A 44 -8.43 12.29 -9.82
C MET A 44 -7.98 11.08 -9.02
N HIS A 45 -8.70 9.97 -9.16
CA HIS A 45 -8.33 8.71 -8.51
C HIS A 45 -7.13 8.06 -9.21
N CYS A 46 -6.20 7.53 -8.43
CA CYS A 46 -5.09 6.74 -8.97
C CYS A 46 -5.64 5.38 -9.44
N LEU A 47 -5.47 5.06 -10.72
CA LEU A 47 -5.85 3.79 -11.31
C LEU A 47 -4.62 2.89 -11.45
N PHE A 48 -4.70 1.68 -10.91
CA PHE A 48 -3.67 0.67 -11.10
C PHE A 48 -4.07 -0.36 -12.15
N PRO A 49 -3.12 -1.01 -12.84
CA PRO A 49 -3.41 -2.10 -13.77
C PRO A 49 -4.24 -3.22 -13.13
N PHE A 50 -4.01 -3.49 -11.85
CA PHE A 50 -4.75 -4.50 -11.08
C PHE A 50 -6.13 -4.04 -10.60
N ASP A 51 -6.46 -2.75 -10.74
CA ASP A 51 -7.83 -2.26 -10.56
C ASP A 51 -8.66 -2.51 -11.83
N LEU A 52 -8.00 -2.67 -12.99
CA LEU A 52 -8.59 -2.90 -14.31
C LEU A 52 -8.67 -4.39 -14.67
N ALA A 53 -7.63 -5.16 -14.33
CA ALA A 53 -7.42 -6.55 -14.77
C ALA A 53 -8.06 -7.61 -13.87
N ASP A 54 -9.27 -7.35 -13.38
CA ASP A 54 -10.02 -8.23 -12.47
C ASP A 54 -9.53 -8.23 -11.00
N ARG A 55 -10.46 -8.57 -10.11
CA ARG A 55 -10.55 -8.19 -8.69
C ARG A 55 -9.39 -8.65 -7.79
N THR A 56 -8.21 -8.06 -7.91
CA THR A 56 -7.08 -8.33 -6.99
C THR A 56 -7.39 -8.03 -5.54
N TRP A 57 -8.44 -7.25 -5.25
CA TRP A 57 -8.95 -7.07 -3.90
C TRP A 57 -9.33 -8.40 -3.22
N TYR A 58 -9.82 -9.42 -3.95
CA TYR A 58 -10.14 -10.73 -3.36
C TYR A 58 -8.90 -11.56 -3.02
N THR A 59 -7.75 -11.26 -3.61
CA THR A 59 -6.52 -12.08 -3.45
C THR A 59 -5.67 -11.67 -2.25
N LEU A 60 -6.13 -10.68 -1.48
CA LEU A 60 -5.41 -10.12 -0.35
C LEU A 60 -6.10 -10.51 0.95
N ASP A 61 -5.32 -10.82 1.97
CA ASP A 61 -5.78 -11.20 3.31
C ASP A 61 -6.32 -9.98 4.11
N TRP A 62 -7.38 -9.35 3.60
CA TRP A 62 -8.00 -8.18 4.23
C TRP A 62 -8.56 -8.46 5.62
N ASP A 63 -8.97 -9.69 5.87
CA ASP A 63 -9.44 -10.20 7.17
C ASP A 63 -8.39 -10.07 8.28
N LYS A 64 -7.10 -10.07 7.92
CA LYS A 64 -5.98 -9.94 8.86
C LYS A 64 -5.61 -8.49 9.17
N VAL A 65 -6.20 -7.52 8.46
CA VAL A 65 -5.88 -6.10 8.63
C VAL A 65 -6.63 -5.54 9.83
N THR A 66 -5.90 -5.21 10.90
CA THR A 66 -6.48 -4.62 12.12
C THR A 66 -6.05 -3.17 12.34
N SER A 67 -4.88 -2.80 11.81
CA SER A 67 -4.30 -1.47 11.97
C SER A 67 -3.98 -0.81 10.62
N THR A 68 -3.82 0.52 10.63
CA THR A 68 -3.31 1.27 9.46
C THR A 68 -1.93 0.75 9.04
N GLU A 69 -1.12 0.29 9.98
CA GLU A 69 0.19 -0.28 9.67
C GLU A 69 0.05 -1.58 8.88
N ASP A 70 -0.88 -2.47 9.25
CA ASP A 70 -1.13 -3.72 8.54
C ASP A 70 -1.67 -3.44 7.13
N LEU A 71 -2.58 -2.48 7.00
CA LEU A 71 -3.12 -2.03 5.72
C LEU A 71 -2.00 -1.57 4.78
N LEU A 72 -1.13 -0.68 5.28
CA LEU A 72 0.02 -0.20 4.50
C LEU A 72 0.96 -1.35 4.16
N THR A 73 1.22 -2.27 5.09
CA THR A 73 2.09 -3.42 4.87
C THR A 73 1.58 -4.29 3.72
N LEU A 74 0.29 -4.64 3.73
CA LEU A 74 -0.37 -5.41 2.69
C LEU A 74 -0.38 -4.67 1.35
N ARG A 75 -0.67 -3.36 1.36
CA ARG A 75 -0.65 -2.55 0.13
C ARG A 75 0.74 -2.40 -0.47
N ILE A 76 1.79 -2.30 0.34
CA ILE A 76 3.18 -2.27 -0.15
C ILE A 76 3.56 -3.60 -0.79
N ALA A 77 3.16 -4.72 -0.18
CA ALA A 77 3.39 -6.04 -0.77
C ALA A 77 2.67 -6.19 -2.13
N GLN A 78 1.45 -5.68 -2.25
CA GLN A 78 0.70 -5.66 -3.51
C GLN A 78 1.41 -4.82 -4.59
N LEU A 79 1.95 -3.65 -4.23
CA LEU A 79 2.62 -2.73 -5.16
C LEU A 79 4.07 -3.12 -5.49
N ALA A 80 4.70 -3.96 -4.68
CA ALA A 80 6.06 -4.46 -4.92
C ALA A 80 6.09 -5.73 -5.79
N ARG A 81 4.92 -6.28 -6.14
CA ARG A 81 4.73 -7.44 -7.01
C ARG A 81 4.84 -7.04 -8.47
#